data_AF-A0A859IHK3-F1
#
_entry.id   AF-A0A859IHK3-F1
#
_cell.length_a   1.000
_cell.length_b   1.000
_cell.length_c   1.000
_cell.angle_alpha   90.00
_cell.angle_beta   90.00
_cell.angle_gamma   90.00
#
_symmetry.space_group_name_H-M   'P 1'
#
loop_
_entity.id
_entity.type
_entity.pdbx_description
1 polymer ?
#
loop_
_entity_poly.entity_id
_entity_poly.type
_entity_poly.pdbx_seq_one_letter_code
_entity_poly.pdbx_strand_id
1 'polypeptide(L)'
;MKITKNVVPSIAYQVRTQDGVLVDEAPVEQPLEYLHGHNNLVIGLENALEGKAVGDTFEVRVKPEEAYGEYNENMVQRVPKDVFMGVDELEVGMRFIADTDLGPLPVVITEVDGDEVVVDGNHMLAGQELLFSVEVVATREATLEEIAHGHIHQEGGCCGHDHDEEDHGCCGHDHHHHHGHGGCGCNH
;
A
#
# COMPACT_ATOMS: atom_id res chain seq x y z
N MET A 1 -6.48 -13.61 -24.29
CA MET A 1 -5.21 -12.90 -24.56
C MET A 1 -4.21 -13.35 -23.50
N LYS A 2 -2.89 -13.32 -23.77
CA LYS A 2 -1.90 -13.60 -22.72
C LYS A 2 -1.56 -12.30 -21.99
N ILE A 3 -1.32 -12.39 -20.69
CA ILE A 3 -0.84 -11.27 -19.88
C ILE A 3 0.59 -10.94 -20.34
N THR A 4 0.78 -9.70 -20.79
CA THR A 4 2.06 -9.15 -21.25
C THR A 4 2.10 -7.67 -20.88
N LYS A 5 3.25 -7.00 -21.05
CA LYS A 5 3.38 -5.56 -20.76
C LYS A 5 2.29 -4.72 -21.46
N ASN A 6 1.70 -3.78 -20.72
CA ASN A 6 0.59 -2.90 -21.12
C ASN A 6 -0.76 -3.60 -21.33
N VAL A 7 -0.93 -4.81 -20.78
CA VAL A 7 -2.24 -5.47 -20.67
C VAL A 7 -2.81 -5.18 -19.29
N VAL A 8 -4.13 -5.00 -19.22
CA VAL A 8 -4.87 -4.89 -17.95
C VAL A 8 -5.57 -6.22 -17.69
N PRO A 9 -4.97 -7.13 -16.91
CA PRO A 9 -5.67 -8.30 -16.39
C PRO A 9 -6.57 -7.93 -15.20
N SER A 10 -7.73 -8.58 -15.15
CA SER A 10 -8.61 -8.65 -13.97
C SER A 10 -8.32 -9.98 -13.27
N ILE A 11 -7.77 -9.93 -12.06
CA ILE A 11 -7.37 -11.11 -11.31
C ILE A 11 -8.15 -11.22 -10.00
N ALA A 12 -8.61 -12.42 -9.69
CA ALA A 12 -9.01 -12.77 -8.34
C ALA A 12 -7.79 -13.36 -7.64
N TYR A 13 -7.50 -12.93 -6.41
CA TYR A 13 -6.36 -13.46 -5.68
C TYR A 13 -6.68 -13.64 -4.20
N GLN A 14 -5.93 -14.51 -3.56
CA GLN A 14 -5.92 -14.67 -2.13
C GLN A 14 -4.48 -14.74 -1.67
N VAL A 15 -4.10 -13.87 -0.73
CA VAL A 15 -2.75 -13.86 -0.15
C VAL A 15 -2.78 -14.30 1.30
N ARG A 16 -1.97 -15.33 1.59
CA ARG A 16 -1.82 -15.90 2.93
C ARG A 16 -0.37 -15.84 3.37
N THR A 17 -0.14 -15.68 4.66
CA THR A 17 1.19 -15.85 5.27
C THR A 17 1.57 -17.33 5.35
N GLN A 18 2.85 -17.63 5.64
CA GLN A 18 3.30 -19.00 5.90
C GLN A 18 2.54 -19.67 7.06
N ASP A 19 2.08 -18.90 8.04
CA ASP A 19 1.27 -19.38 9.17
C ASP A 19 -0.19 -19.68 8.78
N GLY A 20 -0.56 -19.46 7.51
CA GLY A 20 -1.91 -19.68 6.99
C GLY A 20 -2.89 -18.55 7.32
N VAL A 21 -2.41 -17.42 7.82
CA VAL A 21 -3.23 -16.23 8.10
C VAL A 21 -3.57 -15.57 6.77
N LEU A 22 -4.85 -15.32 6.53
CA LEU A 22 -5.30 -14.56 5.38
C LEU A 22 -4.93 -13.08 5.57
N VAL A 23 -4.14 -12.54 4.66
CA VAL A 23 -3.69 -11.14 4.70
C VAL A 23 -4.65 -10.27 3.91
N ASP A 24 -4.99 -10.70 2.70
CA ASP A 24 -5.84 -9.96 1.77
C ASP A 24 -6.46 -10.93 0.76
N GLU A 25 -7.63 -10.58 0.24
CA GLU A 25 -8.33 -11.35 -0.79
C GLU A 25 -9.17 -10.46 -1.71
N ALA A 26 -9.09 -10.77 -3.01
CA ALA A 26 -9.95 -10.23 -4.04
C ALA A 26 -10.76 -11.39 -4.66
N PRO A 27 -12.06 -11.51 -4.37
CA PRO A 27 -12.89 -12.56 -4.94
C PRO A 27 -13.16 -12.31 -6.43
N VAL A 28 -13.59 -13.35 -7.15
CA VAL A 28 -13.94 -13.29 -8.58
C VAL A 28 -15.08 -12.29 -8.88
N GLU A 29 -15.92 -11.99 -7.88
CA GLU A 29 -16.99 -10.99 -7.96
C GLU A 29 -16.45 -9.55 -7.96
N GLN A 30 -15.28 -9.32 -7.38
CA GLN A 30 -14.58 -8.04 -7.31
C GLN A 30 -13.10 -8.26 -7.68
N PRO A 31 -12.81 -8.61 -8.95
CA PRO A 31 -11.45 -8.88 -9.37
C PRO A 31 -10.63 -7.58 -9.31
N LEU A 32 -9.38 -7.70 -8.87
CA LEU A 32 -8.44 -6.59 -8.92
C LEU A 32 -7.98 -6.41 -10.37
N GLU A 33 -8.25 -5.25 -10.92
CA GLU A 33 -7.73 -4.83 -12.22
C GLU A 33 -6.45 -4.03 -11.99
N TYR A 34 -5.38 -4.34 -12.73
CA TYR A 34 -4.13 -3.60 -12.63
C TYR A 34 -3.43 -3.53 -13.99
N LEU A 35 -2.54 -2.56 -14.17
CA LEU A 35 -1.75 -2.43 -15.39
C LEU A 35 -0.44 -3.24 -15.26
N HIS A 36 -0.29 -4.24 -16.13
CA HIS A 36 0.87 -5.13 -16.13
C HIS A 36 2.10 -4.49 -16.79
N GLY A 37 3.26 -4.66 -16.19
CA GLY A 37 4.56 -4.13 -16.62
C GLY A 37 4.90 -2.74 -16.06
N HIS A 38 4.23 -2.33 -14.98
CA HIS A 38 4.33 -1.00 -14.37
C HIS A 38 4.56 -1.03 -12.85
N ASN A 39 4.94 -2.19 -12.27
CA ASN A 39 5.19 -2.36 -10.83
C ASN A 39 3.99 -1.96 -9.95
N ASN A 40 2.77 -2.15 -10.44
CA ASN A 40 1.54 -1.95 -9.67
C ASN A 40 1.32 -3.08 -8.64
N LEU A 41 1.94 -4.23 -8.87
CA LEU A 41 1.92 -5.38 -7.96
C LEU A 41 3.35 -5.72 -7.53
N VAL A 42 3.44 -6.63 -6.56
CA VAL A 42 4.72 -7.19 -6.15
C VAL A 42 5.38 -7.95 -7.31
N ILE A 43 6.68 -7.75 -7.45
CA ILE A 43 7.47 -8.24 -8.60
C ILE A 43 7.31 -9.75 -8.79
N GLY A 44 7.30 -10.52 -7.69
CA GLY A 44 7.17 -11.97 -7.78
C GLY A 44 5.80 -12.44 -8.26
N LEU A 45 4.74 -11.70 -7.95
CA LEU A 45 3.38 -11.98 -8.44
C LEU A 45 3.25 -11.57 -9.91
N GLU A 46 3.75 -10.38 -10.26
CA GLU A 46 3.74 -9.88 -11.63
C GLU A 46 4.49 -10.84 -12.59
N ASN A 47 5.68 -11.30 -12.19
CA ASN A 47 6.45 -12.29 -12.94
C ASN A 47 5.70 -13.63 -13.12
N ALA A 48 4.93 -14.05 -12.11
CA ALA A 48 4.18 -15.31 -12.18
C ALA A 48 2.93 -15.21 -13.09
N LEU A 49 2.38 -14.00 -13.23
CA LEU A 49 1.27 -13.69 -14.12
C LEU A 49 1.70 -13.53 -15.59
N GLU A 50 2.96 -13.18 -15.85
CA GLU A 50 3.49 -13.05 -17.22
C GLU A 50 3.25 -14.32 -18.05
N GLY A 51 2.59 -14.16 -19.19
CA GLY A 51 2.31 -15.24 -20.14
C GLY A 51 1.11 -16.14 -19.80
N LYS A 52 0.42 -15.91 -18.67
CA LYS A 52 -0.84 -16.59 -18.31
C LYS A 52 -2.00 -16.14 -19.18
N ALA A 53 -3.02 -16.98 -19.29
CA ALA A 53 -4.24 -16.68 -20.03
C ALA A 53 -5.46 -16.59 -19.11
N VAL A 54 -6.54 -15.98 -19.61
CA VAL A 54 -7.84 -15.94 -18.94
C VAL A 54 -8.32 -17.36 -18.62
N GLY A 55 -8.76 -17.58 -17.38
CA GLY A 55 -9.18 -18.87 -16.84
C GLY A 55 -8.06 -19.69 -16.22
N ASP A 56 -6.80 -19.23 -16.25
CA ASP A 56 -5.72 -19.90 -15.55
C ASP A 56 -5.81 -19.61 -14.04
N THR A 57 -5.84 -20.68 -13.25
CA THR A 57 -5.70 -20.64 -11.79
C THR A 57 -4.39 -21.28 -11.39
N PHE A 58 -3.61 -20.62 -10.55
CA PHE A 58 -2.34 -21.13 -10.06
C PHE A 58 -2.00 -20.56 -8.69
N GLU A 59 -1.06 -21.21 -8.01
CA GLU A 59 -0.51 -20.76 -6.74
C GLU A 59 0.97 -20.42 -6.92
N VAL A 60 1.38 -19.28 -6.38
CA VAL A 60 2.77 -18.84 -6.37
C VAL A 60 3.18 -18.47 -4.95
N ARG A 61 4.38 -18.91 -4.57
CA ARG A 61 5.03 -18.47 -3.33
C ARG A 61 5.99 -17.35 -3.68
N VAL A 62 5.72 -16.18 -3.12
CA VAL A 62 6.54 -14.99 -3.33
C VAL A 62 7.39 -14.80 -2.09
N LYS A 63 8.71 -14.80 -2.29
CA LYS A 63 9.66 -14.53 -1.22
C LYS A 63 9.54 -13.09 -0.75
N PRO A 64 9.98 -12.78 0.49
CA PRO A 64 9.95 -11.41 1.01
C PRO A 64 10.63 -10.41 0.07
N GLU A 65 11.81 -10.76 -0.47
CA GLU A 65 12.59 -9.97 -1.44
C GLU A 65 11.78 -9.54 -2.68
N GLU A 66 10.83 -10.37 -3.12
CA GLU A 66 10.01 -10.16 -4.32
C GLU A 66 8.58 -9.70 -4.00
N ALA A 67 8.25 -9.57 -2.71
CA ALA A 67 6.97 -9.11 -2.16
C ALA A 67 7.07 -7.68 -1.61
N TYR A 68 7.09 -7.55 -0.28
CA TYR A 68 7.15 -6.28 0.44
C TYR A 68 8.57 -5.94 0.94
N GLY A 69 9.58 -6.68 0.46
CA GLY A 69 10.96 -6.57 0.88
C GLY A 69 11.32 -7.50 2.04
N GLU A 70 12.63 -7.65 2.26
CA GLU A 70 13.14 -8.31 3.45
C GLU A 70 12.94 -7.45 4.68
N TYR A 71 12.77 -8.11 5.83
CA TYR A 71 12.81 -7.43 7.10
C TYR A 71 14.20 -6.84 7.31
N ASN A 72 14.29 -5.51 7.37
CA ASN A 72 15.55 -4.84 7.55
C ASN A 72 15.73 -4.46 9.02
N GLU A 73 16.63 -5.16 9.72
CA GLU A 73 16.98 -4.84 11.10
C GLU A 73 17.54 -3.41 11.24
N ASN A 74 18.09 -2.80 10.18
CA ASN A 74 18.56 -1.40 10.22
C ASN A 74 17.40 -0.39 10.21
N MET A 75 16.18 -0.81 9.83
CA MET A 75 14.96 0.00 9.96
C MET A 75 14.36 -0.10 11.36
N VAL A 76 14.90 -0.97 12.20
CA VAL A 76 14.60 -1.04 13.63
C VAL A 76 15.56 -0.12 14.35
N GLN A 77 15.02 0.95 14.94
CA GLN A 77 15.83 1.96 15.61
C GLN A 77 15.46 2.05 17.08
N ARG A 78 16.49 2.19 17.92
CA ARG A 78 16.33 2.57 19.32
C ARG A 78 16.34 4.08 19.41
N VAL A 79 15.23 4.64 19.84
CA VAL A 79 15.06 6.08 20.04
C VAL A 79 14.75 6.35 21.51
N PRO A 80 15.32 7.42 22.09
CA PRO A 80 15.01 7.78 23.46
C PRO A 80 13.55 8.22 23.58
N LYS A 81 12.91 7.88 24.69
CA LYS A 81 11.51 8.22 24.96
C LYS A 81 11.24 9.73 24.91
N ASP A 82 12.25 10.56 25.19
CA ASP A 82 12.21 12.02 25.06
C ASP A 82 11.86 12.52 23.66
N VAL A 83 12.02 11.71 22.61
CA VAL A 83 11.60 12.12 21.25
C VAL A 83 10.07 12.16 21.14
N PHE A 84 9.38 11.32 21.90
CA PHE A 84 7.91 11.24 21.93
C PHE A 84 7.30 12.20 22.96
N MET A 85 7.76 13.46 22.96
CA MET A 85 7.19 14.48 23.86
C MET A 85 5.70 14.69 23.56
N GLY A 86 4.87 14.54 24.59
CA GLY A 86 3.42 14.74 24.49
C GLY A 86 2.59 13.45 24.39
N VAL A 87 3.22 12.28 24.49
CA VAL A 87 2.54 10.99 24.65
C VAL A 87 2.75 10.51 26.09
N ASP A 88 1.67 10.51 26.89
CA ASP A 88 1.73 10.12 28.31
C ASP A 88 2.12 8.65 28.51
N GLU A 89 1.67 7.74 27.63
CA GLU A 89 1.94 6.31 27.71
C GLU A 89 2.35 5.75 26.35
N LEU A 90 3.57 5.21 26.26
CA LEU A 90 4.06 4.51 25.08
C LEU A 90 3.78 3.02 25.26
N GLU A 91 2.96 2.48 24.37
CA GLU A 91 2.59 1.08 24.36
C GLU A 91 3.16 0.37 23.13
N VAL A 92 3.52 -0.91 23.31
CA VAL A 92 3.91 -1.78 22.20
C VAL A 92 2.73 -1.92 21.23
N GLY A 93 3.00 -1.74 19.94
CA GLY A 93 2.02 -1.74 18.86
C GLY A 93 1.51 -0.35 18.46
N MET A 94 1.85 0.71 19.20
CA MET A 94 1.52 2.08 18.79
C MET A 94 2.26 2.47 17.50
N ARG A 95 1.57 3.21 16.63
CA ARG A 95 2.11 3.68 15.35
C ARG A 95 2.40 5.17 15.41
N PHE A 96 3.57 5.57 14.96
CA PHE A 96 4.03 6.95 14.91
C PHE A 96 4.56 7.28 13.52
N ILE A 97 4.56 8.55 13.15
CA ILE A 97 5.33 9.02 12.00
C ILE A 97 6.66 9.53 12.55
N ALA A 98 7.75 8.84 12.24
CA ALA A 98 9.09 9.28 12.57
C ALA A 98 9.66 10.07 11.39
N ASP A 99 10.15 11.28 11.66
CA ASP A 99 10.94 12.03 10.68
C ASP A 99 12.34 11.40 10.59
N THR A 100 12.59 10.70 9.49
CA THR A 100 13.90 10.09 9.20
C THR A 100 14.62 10.89 8.10
N ASP A 101 15.90 10.61 7.87
CA ASP A 101 16.66 11.20 6.75
C ASP A 101 16.03 10.91 5.37
N LEU A 102 15.19 9.87 5.28
CA LEU A 102 14.45 9.48 4.08
C LEU A 102 13.05 10.14 4.00
N GLY A 103 12.68 10.95 5.00
CA GLY A 103 11.38 11.59 5.13
C GLY A 103 10.51 11.01 6.26
N PRO A 104 9.26 11.49 6.38
CA PRO A 104 8.31 10.99 7.37
C PRO A 104 7.95 9.54 7.07
N LEU A 105 8.39 8.63 7.94
CA LEU A 105 8.17 7.20 7.82
C LEU A 105 7.24 6.72 8.94
N PRO A 106 6.17 5.97 8.63
CA PRO A 106 5.39 5.31 9.67
C PRO A 106 6.22 4.21 10.34
N VAL A 107 6.33 4.27 11.65
CA VAL A 107 7.02 3.30 12.49
C VAL A 107 6.09 2.75 13.57
N VAL A 108 6.35 1.54 14.03
CA VAL A 108 5.57 0.86 15.08
C VAL A 108 6.47 0.57 16.27
N ILE A 109 6.00 0.83 17.49
CA ILE A 109 6.74 0.45 18.70
C ILE A 109 6.70 -1.07 18.86
N THR A 110 7.85 -1.72 18.89
CA THR A 110 7.97 -3.17 19.12
C THR A 110 8.37 -3.50 20.55
N GLU A 111 9.09 -2.60 21.22
CA GLU A 111 9.54 -2.77 22.60
C GLU A 111 9.68 -1.42 23.30
N VAL A 112 9.38 -1.38 24.59
CA VAL A 112 9.60 -0.22 25.46
C VAL A 112 10.43 -0.66 26.64
N ASP A 113 11.68 -0.21 26.72
CA ASP A 113 12.63 -0.56 27.79
C ASP A 113 13.02 0.70 28.58
N GLY A 114 12.22 1.03 29.59
CA GLY A 114 12.44 2.16 30.47
C GLY A 114 12.49 3.51 29.74
N ASP A 115 13.72 4.00 29.51
CA ASP A 115 14.02 5.28 28.86
C ASP A 115 14.26 5.16 27.34
N GLU A 116 14.37 3.94 26.81
CA GLU A 116 14.56 3.67 25.38
C GLU A 116 13.35 2.93 24.77
N VAL A 117 13.03 3.26 23.53
CA VAL A 117 11.91 2.70 22.78
C VAL A 117 12.43 2.14 21.48
N VAL A 118 12.08 0.90 21.17
CA VAL A 118 12.41 0.27 19.88
C VAL A 118 11.26 0.53 18.93
N VAL A 119 11.55 1.23 17.84
CA VAL A 119 10.61 1.46 16.75
C VAL A 119 11.03 0.68 15.52
N ASP A 120 10.05 0.16 14.81
CA ASP A 120 10.22 -0.61 13.60
C ASP A 120 9.52 0.09 12.44
N GLY A 121 10.31 0.55 11.46
CA GLY A 121 9.82 1.18 10.24
C GLY A 121 9.56 0.21 9.09
N ASN A 122 9.70 -1.10 9.30
CA ASN A 122 9.43 -2.08 8.26
C ASN A 122 7.92 -2.18 7.98
N HIS A 123 7.57 -2.53 6.74
CA HIS A 123 6.21 -2.90 6.41
C HIS A 123 5.77 -4.11 7.24
N MET A 124 4.52 -4.18 7.70
CA MET A 124 4.05 -5.30 8.55
C MET A 124 4.21 -6.69 7.91
N LEU A 125 4.30 -6.74 6.58
CA LEU A 125 4.49 -7.97 5.78
C LEU A 125 5.93 -8.15 5.28
N ALA A 126 6.85 -7.24 5.62
CA ALA A 126 8.26 -7.38 5.26
C ALA A 126 8.88 -8.58 5.98
N GLY A 127 9.72 -9.32 5.26
CA GLY A 127 10.34 -10.55 5.77
C GLY A 127 9.44 -11.79 5.80
N GLN A 128 8.15 -11.69 5.45
CA GLN A 128 7.25 -12.84 5.40
C GLN A 128 7.13 -13.37 3.96
N GLU A 129 7.23 -14.70 3.81
CA GLU A 129 6.89 -15.35 2.54
C GLU A 129 5.35 -15.39 2.41
N LEU A 130 4.87 -14.98 1.26
CA LEU A 130 3.45 -14.87 0.98
C LEU A 130 3.03 -15.89 -0.07
N LEU A 131 1.95 -16.61 0.21
CA LEU A 131 1.33 -17.57 -0.68
C LEU A 131 0.18 -16.87 -1.39
N PHE A 132 0.33 -16.67 -2.70
CA PHE A 132 -0.69 -16.09 -3.55
C PHE A 132 -1.38 -17.19 -4.35
N SER A 133 -2.68 -17.36 -4.13
CA SER A 133 -3.55 -18.16 -5.01
C SER A 133 -4.25 -17.21 -5.96
N VAL A 134 -4.03 -17.34 -7.27
CA VAL A 134 -4.45 -16.35 -8.26
C VAL A 134 -5.26 -17.01 -9.37
N GLU A 135 -6.32 -16.34 -9.80
CA GLU A 135 -7.17 -16.72 -10.90
C GLU A 135 -7.34 -15.54 -11.87
N VAL A 136 -7.04 -15.75 -13.14
CA VAL A 136 -7.19 -14.73 -14.17
C VAL A 136 -8.62 -14.73 -14.68
N VAL A 137 -9.39 -13.70 -14.33
CA VAL A 137 -10.83 -13.61 -14.68
C VAL A 137 -11.03 -13.04 -16.07
N ALA A 138 -10.30 -11.98 -16.40
CA ALA A 138 -10.37 -11.31 -17.69
C ALA A 138 -9.05 -10.63 -18.03
N THR A 139 -8.89 -10.24 -19.29
CA THR A 139 -7.75 -9.44 -19.78
C THR A 139 -8.24 -8.50 -20.85
N ARG A 140 -7.84 -7.23 -20.78
CA ARG A 140 -8.07 -6.23 -21.83
C ARG A 140 -6.77 -5.49 -22.17
N GLU A 141 -6.74 -4.84 -23.33
CA GLU A 141 -5.64 -3.93 -23.66
C GLU A 141 -5.79 -2.62 -22.88
N ALA A 142 -4.67 -2.07 -22.41
CA ALA A 142 -4.66 -0.76 -21.78
C ALA A 142 -4.86 0.34 -22.81
N THR A 143 -5.54 1.42 -22.43
CA THR A 143 -5.62 2.62 -23.27
C THR A 143 -4.29 3.38 -23.25
N LEU A 144 -4.06 4.25 -24.24
CA LEU A 144 -2.84 5.07 -24.29
C LEU A 144 -2.71 5.99 -23.06
N GLU A 145 -3.85 6.43 -22.51
CA GLU A 145 -3.90 7.26 -21.30
C GLU A 145 -3.46 6.46 -20.06
N GLU A 146 -3.96 5.23 -19.89
CA GLU A 146 -3.56 4.33 -18.79
C GLU A 146 -2.07 3.98 -18.85
N ILE A 147 -1.53 3.77 -20.06
CA ILE A 147 -0.10 3.51 -20.25
C ILE A 147 0.74 4.75 -19.92
N ALA A 148 0.26 5.95 -20.26
CA ALA A 148 0.93 7.20 -19.94
C ALA A 148 0.90 7.50 -18.43
N HIS A 149 -0.20 7.18 -17.76
CA HIS A 149 -0.41 7.43 -16.34
C HIS A 149 0.13 6.30 -15.43
N GLY A 150 0.38 5.11 -15.99
CA GLY A 150 0.93 3.95 -15.27
C GLY A 150 -0.08 3.19 -14.40
N HIS A 151 -1.34 3.59 -14.38
CA HIS A 151 -2.42 2.97 -13.61
C HIS A 151 -3.72 2.90 -14.42
N ILE A 152 -4.63 2.03 -14.00
CA ILE A 152 -5.94 1.89 -14.64
C ILE A 152 -6.86 3.05 -14.26
N HIS A 153 -7.64 3.55 -15.21
CA HIS A 153 -8.69 4.52 -14.94
C HIS A 153 -10.01 3.75 -14.87
N GLN A 154 -10.35 3.21 -13.70
CA GLN A 154 -11.62 2.52 -13.54
C GLN A 154 -12.75 3.58 -13.47
N GLU A 155 -13.66 3.57 -14.44
CA GLU A 155 -14.91 4.33 -14.36
C GLU A 155 -15.72 3.85 -13.13
N GLY A 156 -15.59 4.54 -12.00
CA GLY A 156 -16.42 4.30 -10.80
C GLY A 156 -15.71 4.09 -9.46
N GLY A 157 -14.39 4.28 -9.37
CA GLY A 157 -13.66 4.22 -8.10
C GLY A 157 -13.53 5.59 -7.42
N CYS A 158 -14.17 5.77 -6.26
CA CYS A 158 -14.08 6.97 -5.43
C CYS A 158 -12.66 7.26 -4.90
N CYS A 159 -11.81 7.89 -5.70
CA CYS A 159 -10.63 8.60 -5.23
C CYS A 159 -10.57 9.94 -5.95
N GLY A 160 -11.28 10.94 -5.39
CA GLY A 160 -11.11 12.33 -5.79
C GLY A 160 -9.71 12.78 -5.40
N HIS A 161 -8.78 12.63 -6.32
CA HIS A 161 -7.58 13.45 -6.36
C HIS A 161 -7.44 13.93 -7.80
N ASP A 162 -8.13 15.03 -8.09
CA ASP A 162 -7.85 15.89 -9.23
C ASP A 162 -6.34 16.15 -9.27
N HIS A 163 -5.65 15.48 -10.18
CA HIS A 163 -4.41 16.00 -10.74
C HIS A 163 -4.80 16.81 -11.98
N ASP A 164 -5.33 18.01 -11.74
CA ASP A 164 -5.29 19.09 -12.72
C ASP A 164 -3.83 19.52 -12.86
N GLU A 165 -3.17 19.07 -13.92
CA GLU A 165 -1.96 19.72 -14.40
C GLU A 165 -2.35 20.97 -15.20
N GLU A 166 -2.48 22.13 -14.55
CA GLU A 166 -2.16 23.43 -15.15
C GLU A 166 -1.74 24.44 -14.07
N ASP A 167 -0.42 24.63 -13.95
CA ASP A 167 0.26 25.92 -13.73
C ASP A 167 -0.03 26.76 -12.46
N HIS A 168 1.05 27.38 -11.98
CA HIS A 168 1.10 28.52 -11.04
C HIS A 168 1.17 28.27 -9.52
N GLY A 169 2.36 28.55 -8.97
CA GLY A 169 2.43 29.67 -8.02
C GLY A 169 2.80 29.35 -6.57
N CYS A 170 4.08 29.58 -6.26
CA CYS A 170 4.63 29.78 -4.92
C CYS A 170 3.88 30.87 -4.11
N CYS A 171 3.67 30.65 -2.79
CA CYS A 171 3.50 31.58 -1.64
C CYS A 171 2.61 30.88 -0.59
N GLY A 172 2.97 30.61 0.67
CA GLY A 172 3.50 31.51 1.70
C GLY A 172 2.40 31.85 2.73
N HIS A 173 2.71 31.65 4.03
CA HIS A 173 2.03 32.16 5.25
C HIS A 173 0.82 31.43 5.88
N ASP A 174 1.13 30.75 7.00
CA ASP A 174 0.55 30.95 8.34
C ASP A 174 -0.57 32.00 8.49
N HIS A 175 -1.72 31.62 9.07
CA HIS A 175 -2.49 32.45 10.01
C HIS A 175 -3.63 31.66 10.69
N HIS A 176 -3.55 31.56 12.02
CA HIS A 176 -4.63 31.23 12.95
C HIS A 176 -5.97 31.89 12.60
N HIS A 177 -7.11 31.21 12.81
CA HIS A 177 -8.29 31.82 13.44
C HIS A 177 -9.25 30.78 14.05
N HIS A 178 -9.38 30.89 15.37
CA HIS A 178 -10.39 30.29 16.23
C HIS A 178 -11.78 30.87 15.89
N HIS A 179 -12.86 30.08 15.87
CA HIS A 179 -14.22 30.43 16.34
C HIS A 179 -15.21 29.27 16.06
N GLY A 180 -15.83 28.75 17.13
CA GLY A 180 -16.96 27.83 17.03
C GLY A 180 -18.30 28.54 16.83
N HIS A 181 -19.29 27.80 16.35
CA HIS A 181 -20.68 27.77 16.87
C HIS A 181 -21.59 26.91 15.96
N GLY A 182 -22.48 26.15 16.61
CA GLY A 182 -23.92 26.17 16.29
C GLY A 182 -24.40 25.34 15.09
N GLY A 183 -25.22 24.33 15.39
CA GLY A 183 -25.79 23.42 14.41
C GLY A 183 -27.00 23.94 13.62
N CYS A 184 -27.33 23.19 12.57
CA CYS A 184 -28.58 23.12 11.82
C CYS A 184 -28.48 21.80 11.05
N GLY A 185 -29.39 20.82 11.13
CA GLY A 185 -30.84 20.94 11.09
C GLY A 185 -31.31 20.38 9.74
N CYS A 186 -31.32 19.05 9.61
CA CYS A 186 -31.82 18.34 8.42
C CYS A 186 -33.36 18.39 8.40
N ASN A 187 -33.98 18.84 7.30
CA ASN A 187 -35.36 18.47 6.97
C ASN A 187 -35.70 18.70 5.47
N HIS A 188 -35.72 17.61 4.70
CA HIS A 188 -36.79 17.13 3.79
C HIS A 188 -36.21 16.24 2.70
#